data_AF-A0A8C2ETL5-F1
#
_entry.id   AF-A0A8C2ETL5-F1
#
_cell.length_a   1.000
_cell.length_b   1.000
_cell.length_c   1.000
_cell.angle_alpha   90.00
_cell.angle_beta   90.00
_cell.angle_gamma   90.00
#
_symmetry.space_group_name_H-M   'P 1'
#
loop_
_entity.id
_entity.type
_entity.pdbx_description
1 polymer ?
#
loop_
_entity_poly.entity_id
_entity_poly.type
_entity_poly.pdbx_seq_one_letter_code
_entity_poly.pdbx_strand_id
1 'polypeptide(L)'
;MFGFGRLSAEWKVGIASGVVFFSMLISRTLISERVDKNTRGSLFRIQFLLFINSLLLLGSLYIWKRVVRRLCGARAAPSVPQRCWRLFVLLFLTLVHGSYLCMFFLVDTEPHWLSLLSFSCLGIYVILLFFLFVFGCLTRLRRLLSRSRGGGGGEDAVASGSVSHIVLAMIVTAILAVYGLVNAAQPPRVIEVEIPVEKLPESLNGLRLVLLSDIHLGPTVGRSKLQRIVTMVNELNPDVVVIVGDLTDSQVTRLRIAAEPLGQMKAQLGSYFATGLIASRSEITNIILKHP
;
A
#
# COMPACT_ATOMS: atom_id res chain seq x y z
N MET A 1 -29.97 -28.85 -8.77
CA MET A 1 -29.65 -27.40 -8.86
C MET A 1 -29.03 -26.94 -7.54
N PHE A 2 -27.71 -26.71 -7.50
CA PHE A 2 -27.03 -26.13 -6.33
C PHE A 2 -27.45 -24.66 -6.18
N GLY A 3 -28.39 -24.40 -5.26
CA GLY A 3 -28.94 -23.05 -5.05
C GLY A 3 -27.93 -22.11 -4.41
N PHE A 4 -27.62 -21.00 -5.10
CA PHE A 4 -26.75 -19.90 -4.65
C PHE A 4 -27.13 -19.34 -3.27
N GLY A 5 -28.39 -19.54 -2.85
CA GLY A 5 -28.90 -19.14 -1.54
C GLY A 5 -28.20 -19.83 -0.34
N ARG A 6 -27.70 -21.07 -0.50
CA ARG A 6 -27.08 -21.85 0.58
C ARG A 6 -25.60 -21.54 0.83
N LEU A 7 -24.96 -20.77 -0.04
CA LEU A 7 -23.55 -20.41 0.10
C LEU A 7 -23.34 -19.41 1.24
N SER A 8 -22.24 -19.57 1.97
CA SER A 8 -21.83 -18.57 2.97
C SER A 8 -21.52 -17.23 2.27
N ALA A 9 -21.58 -16.13 3.02
CA ALA A 9 -21.25 -14.81 2.48
C ALA A 9 -19.83 -14.77 1.88
N GLU A 10 -18.87 -15.49 2.47
CA GLU A 10 -17.49 -15.58 1.96
C GLU A 10 -17.43 -16.27 0.60
N TRP A 11 -18.17 -17.38 0.41
CA TRP A 11 -18.24 -18.06 -0.88
C TRP A 11 -18.89 -17.18 -1.96
N LYS A 12 -19.95 -16.42 -1.60
CA LYS A 12 -20.60 -15.48 -2.52
C LYS A 12 -19.63 -14.39 -2.97
N VAL A 13 -18.89 -13.78 -2.03
CA VAL A 13 -17.89 -12.76 -2.33
C VAL A 13 -16.72 -13.34 -3.13
N GLY A 14 -16.25 -14.55 -2.80
CA GLY A 14 -15.19 -15.23 -3.54
C GLY A 14 -15.56 -15.50 -5.00
N ILE A 15 -16.77 -15.98 -5.26
CA ILE A 15 -17.29 -16.17 -6.63
C ILE A 15 -17.37 -14.83 -7.36
N ALA A 16 -17.92 -13.79 -6.73
CA ALA A 16 -17.99 -12.46 -7.34
C ALA A 16 -16.59 -11.91 -7.67
N SER A 17 -15.62 -12.08 -6.78
CA SER A 17 -14.23 -11.68 -6.98
C SER A 17 -13.61 -12.38 -8.19
N GLY A 18 -13.85 -13.70 -8.31
CA GLY A 18 -13.41 -14.50 -9.46
C GLY A 18 -14.03 -14.03 -10.77
N VAL A 19 -15.33 -13.72 -10.79
CA VAL A 19 -16.02 -13.20 -11.98
C VAL A 19 -15.41 -11.87 -12.43
N VAL A 20 -15.16 -10.94 -11.50
CA VAL A 20 -14.54 -9.66 -11.84
C VAL A 20 -13.11 -9.86 -12.36
N PHE A 21 -12.35 -10.77 -11.76
CA PHE A 21 -11.00 -11.11 -12.21
C PHE A 21 -10.98 -11.65 -13.65
N PHE A 22 -11.85 -12.61 -13.97
CA PHE A 22 -11.95 -13.13 -15.34
C PHE A 22 -12.46 -12.08 -16.32
N SER A 23 -13.41 -11.23 -15.92
CA SER A 23 -13.85 -10.09 -16.73
C SER A 23 -12.69 -9.14 -17.05
N MET A 24 -11.81 -8.89 -16.08
CA MET A 24 -10.62 -8.06 -16.24
C MET A 24 -9.60 -8.70 -17.19
N LEU A 25 -9.38 -10.02 -17.10
CA LEU A 25 -8.52 -10.77 -18.03
C LEU A 25 -9.06 -10.69 -19.47
N ILE A 26 -10.35 -11.00 -19.66
CA ILE A 26 -11.01 -10.99 -20.97
C ILE A 26 -10.98 -9.59 -21.59
N SER A 27 -11.29 -8.57 -20.79
CA SER A 27 -11.21 -7.16 -21.20
C SER A 27 -9.81 -6.80 -21.69
N ARG A 28 -8.78 -7.24 -20.96
CA ARG A 28 -7.38 -6.99 -21.30
C ARG A 28 -6.90 -7.75 -22.54
N THR A 29 -7.41 -8.95 -22.81
CA THR A 29 -6.94 -9.78 -23.93
C THR A 29 -7.75 -9.61 -25.21
N LEU A 30 -9.08 -9.42 -25.11
CA LEU A 30 -9.98 -9.45 -26.27
C LEU A 30 -10.51 -8.08 -26.68
N ILE A 31 -10.61 -7.14 -25.72
CA ILE A 31 -11.27 -5.84 -25.94
C ILE A 31 -10.24 -4.71 -26.08
N SER A 32 -9.01 -4.91 -25.60
CA SER A 32 -7.97 -3.87 -25.50
C SER A 32 -7.53 -3.23 -26.82
N GLU A 33 -7.70 -3.93 -27.95
CA GLU A 33 -7.36 -3.44 -29.29
C GLU A 33 -8.56 -2.76 -30.00
N ARG A 34 -9.78 -2.98 -29.51
CA ARG A 34 -11.02 -2.46 -30.11
C ARG A 34 -11.50 -1.15 -29.49
N VAL A 35 -10.86 -0.71 -28.41
CA VAL A 35 -11.30 0.42 -27.58
C VAL A 35 -10.19 1.45 -27.49
N ASP A 36 -10.54 2.74 -27.51
CA ASP A 36 -9.58 3.84 -27.38
C ASP A 36 -8.82 3.80 -26.04
N LYS A 37 -7.66 4.46 -25.99
CA LYS A 37 -6.75 4.42 -24.83
C LYS A 37 -7.42 4.92 -23.54
N ASN A 38 -8.27 5.93 -23.62
CA ASN A 38 -8.90 6.54 -22.45
C ASN A 38 -9.99 5.62 -21.89
N THR A 39 -10.88 5.12 -22.74
CA THR A 39 -11.94 4.18 -22.34
C THR A 39 -11.35 2.89 -21.78
N ARG A 40 -10.27 2.38 -22.40
CA ARG A 40 -9.53 1.22 -21.88
C ARG A 40 -8.97 1.46 -20.49
N GLY A 41 -8.39 2.63 -20.25
CA GLY A 41 -7.87 3.03 -18.94
C GLY A 41 -8.97 3.14 -17.88
N SER A 42 -10.09 3.75 -18.21
CA SER A 42 -11.26 3.87 -17.31
C SER A 42 -11.88 2.52 -17.00
N LEU A 43 -12.07 1.66 -18.00
CA LEU A 43 -12.58 0.30 -17.83
C LEU A 43 -11.68 -0.52 -16.91
N PHE A 44 -10.37 -0.47 -17.13
CA PHE A 44 -9.39 -1.14 -16.27
C PHE A 44 -9.48 -0.64 -14.81
N ARG A 45 -9.55 0.68 -14.59
CA ARG A 45 -9.67 1.25 -13.24
C ARG A 45 -10.93 0.77 -12.52
N ILE A 46 -12.08 0.75 -13.20
CA ILE A 46 -13.35 0.27 -12.63
C ILE A 46 -13.27 -1.22 -12.30
N GLN A 47 -12.80 -2.05 -13.24
CA GLN A 47 -12.65 -3.50 -13.02
C GLN A 47 -11.67 -3.79 -11.88
N PHE A 48 -10.53 -3.09 -11.84
CA PHE A 48 -9.55 -3.20 -10.77
C PHE A 48 -10.13 -2.78 -9.42
N LEU A 49 -10.89 -1.66 -9.36
CA LEU A 49 -11.56 -1.20 -8.15
C LEU A 49 -12.55 -2.23 -7.61
N LEU A 50 -13.37 -2.81 -8.48
CA LEU A 50 -14.31 -3.85 -8.11
C LEU A 50 -13.59 -5.10 -7.60
N PHE A 51 -12.54 -5.52 -8.31
CA PHE A 51 -11.74 -6.69 -7.94
C PHE A 51 -11.08 -6.50 -6.58
N ILE A 52 -10.32 -5.42 -6.39
CA ILE A 52 -9.58 -5.20 -5.14
C ILE A 52 -10.54 -5.00 -3.96
N ASN A 53 -11.67 -4.30 -4.14
CA ASN A 53 -12.67 -4.16 -3.09
C ASN A 53 -13.34 -5.48 -2.74
N SER A 54 -13.55 -6.38 -3.70
CA SER A 54 -14.08 -7.71 -3.43
C SER A 54 -13.10 -8.57 -2.61
N LEU A 55 -11.80 -8.46 -2.88
CA LEU A 55 -10.74 -9.11 -2.08
C LEU A 55 -10.65 -8.50 -0.67
N LEU A 56 -10.67 -7.18 -0.56
CA LEU A 56 -10.72 -6.48 0.73
C LEU A 56 -11.96 -6.89 1.51
N LEU A 57 -13.11 -7.11 0.86
CA LEU A 57 -14.33 -7.51 1.55
C LEU A 57 -14.18 -8.87 2.25
N LEU A 58 -13.44 -9.82 1.66
CA LEU A 58 -13.16 -11.12 2.31
C LEU A 58 -12.39 -10.94 3.62
N GLY A 59 -11.34 -10.13 3.61
CA GLY A 59 -10.58 -9.86 4.83
C GLY A 59 -11.35 -8.99 5.83
N SER A 60 -12.16 -8.02 5.37
CA SER A 60 -13.09 -7.25 6.20
C SER A 60 -14.10 -8.15 6.92
N LEU A 61 -14.66 -9.15 6.22
CA LEU A 61 -15.54 -10.16 6.83
C LEU A 61 -14.79 -11.00 7.88
N TYR A 62 -13.54 -11.36 7.61
CA TYR A 62 -12.70 -12.09 8.56
C TYR A 62 -12.39 -11.26 9.81
N ILE A 63 -11.94 -10.01 9.66
CA ILE A 63 -11.72 -9.06 10.74
C ILE A 63 -13.00 -8.85 11.53
N TRP A 64 -14.13 -8.62 10.87
CA TRP A 64 -15.41 -8.42 11.57
C TRP A 64 -15.80 -9.62 12.43
N LYS A 65 -15.66 -10.84 11.90
CA LYS A 65 -15.94 -12.08 12.66
C LYS A 65 -15.01 -12.23 13.87
N ARG A 66 -13.74 -11.87 13.76
CA ARG A 66 -12.72 -12.04 14.82
C ARG A 66 -12.71 -10.89 15.83
N VAL A 67 -12.67 -9.66 15.36
CA VAL A 67 -12.48 -8.47 16.19
C VAL A 67 -13.80 -7.94 16.75
N VAL A 68 -14.92 -8.06 16.02
CA VAL A 68 -16.21 -7.56 16.51
C VAL A 68 -17.01 -8.67 17.18
N ARG A 69 -17.31 -9.76 16.46
CA ARG A 69 -18.25 -10.78 16.96
C ARG A 69 -17.67 -11.60 18.11
N ARG A 70 -16.38 -11.92 18.10
CA ARG A 70 -15.75 -12.70 19.19
C ARG A 70 -15.43 -11.86 20.42
N LEU A 71 -15.06 -10.58 20.28
CA LEU A 71 -14.77 -9.70 21.43
C LEU A 71 -16.04 -9.19 22.11
N CYS A 72 -17.08 -8.82 21.35
CA CYS A 72 -18.31 -8.25 21.92
C CYS A 72 -19.43 -9.29 22.15
N GLY A 73 -19.27 -10.52 21.65
CA GLY A 73 -20.32 -11.54 21.68
C GLY A 73 -21.53 -11.23 20.77
N ALA A 74 -22.42 -12.21 20.61
CA ALA A 74 -23.64 -12.10 19.81
C ALA A 74 -24.85 -11.64 20.66
N ARG A 75 -24.67 -10.63 21.52
CA ARG A 75 -25.78 -10.11 22.34
C ARG A 75 -26.82 -9.41 21.47
N ALA A 76 -28.11 -9.66 21.77
CA ALA A 76 -29.25 -9.05 21.07
C ALA A 76 -29.31 -7.52 21.27
N ALA A 77 -28.93 -7.02 22.45
CA ALA A 77 -28.80 -5.59 22.74
C ALA A 77 -27.35 -5.24 23.13
N PRO A 78 -26.57 -4.58 22.24
CA PRO A 78 -25.20 -4.18 22.55
C PRO A 78 -25.16 -2.98 23.50
N SER A 79 -24.25 -3.02 24.48
CA SER A 79 -23.98 -1.87 25.36
C SER A 79 -23.44 -0.67 24.57
N VAL A 80 -23.50 0.54 25.14
CA VAL A 80 -22.98 1.77 24.48
C VAL A 80 -21.52 1.60 24.03
N PRO A 81 -20.59 1.10 24.87
CA PRO A 81 -19.20 0.86 24.42
C PRO A 81 -19.10 -0.14 23.26
N GLN A 82 -19.94 -1.19 23.25
CA GLN A 82 -19.96 -2.16 22.15
C GLN A 82 -20.48 -1.54 20.85
N ARG A 83 -21.43 -0.59 20.92
CA ARG A 83 -21.89 0.17 19.76
C ARG A 83 -20.81 1.09 19.23
N CYS A 84 -20.14 1.85 20.10
CA CYS A 84 -19.01 2.69 19.73
C CYS A 84 -17.89 1.88 19.06
N TRP A 85 -17.54 0.72 19.61
CA TRP A 85 -16.55 -0.18 19.01
C TRP A 85 -16.96 -0.68 17.62
N ARG A 86 -18.21 -1.12 17.46
CA ARG A 86 -18.73 -1.56 16.15
C ARG A 86 -18.67 -0.45 15.11
N LEU A 87 -19.04 0.78 15.49
CA LEU A 87 -18.98 1.95 14.61
C LEU A 87 -17.53 2.32 14.26
N PHE A 88 -16.62 2.26 15.24
CA PHE A 88 -15.20 2.51 15.00
C PHE A 88 -14.62 1.51 13.99
N VAL A 89 -14.85 0.21 14.18
CA VAL A 89 -14.38 -0.82 13.23
C VAL A 89 -15.05 -0.65 11.87
N LEU A 90 -16.34 -0.30 11.81
CA LEU A 90 -17.03 -0.05 10.55
C LEU A 90 -16.42 1.14 9.80
N LEU A 91 -16.17 2.27 10.48
CA LEU A 91 -15.51 3.43 9.91
C LEU A 91 -14.11 3.10 9.38
N PHE A 92 -13.32 2.37 10.18
CA PHE A 92 -12.01 1.87 9.77
C PHE A 92 -12.08 1.04 8.49
N LEU A 93 -13.00 0.07 8.41
CA LEU A 93 -13.16 -0.76 7.21
C LEU A 93 -13.64 0.07 6.01
N THR A 94 -14.54 1.04 6.21
CA THR A 94 -14.97 1.95 5.14
C THR A 94 -13.80 2.77 4.59
N LEU A 95 -12.92 3.29 5.45
CA LEU A 95 -11.70 3.99 5.02
C LEU A 95 -10.75 3.08 4.24
N VAL A 96 -10.60 1.81 4.65
CA VAL A 96 -9.81 0.82 3.90
C VAL A 96 -10.38 0.59 2.50
N HIS A 97 -11.70 0.45 2.37
CA HIS A 97 -12.35 0.27 1.07
C HIS A 97 -12.27 1.55 0.20
N GLY A 98 -12.20 2.73 0.82
CA GLY A 98 -12.00 4.01 0.17
C GLY A 98 -10.58 4.26 -0.35
N SER A 99 -9.57 3.46 0.04
CA SER A 99 -8.16 3.74 -0.27
C SER A 99 -7.86 3.80 -1.77
N TYR A 100 -8.33 2.81 -2.53
CA TYR A 100 -8.13 2.75 -3.98
C TYR A 100 -9.00 3.75 -4.74
N LEU A 101 -10.13 4.18 -4.16
CA LEU A 101 -10.90 5.30 -4.71
C LEU A 101 -10.10 6.60 -4.56
N CYS A 102 -9.54 6.85 -3.37
CA CYS A 102 -8.67 7.99 -3.13
C CYS A 102 -7.44 7.97 -4.05
N MET A 103 -6.85 6.80 -4.29
CA MET A 103 -5.72 6.60 -5.21
C MET A 103 -5.98 7.15 -6.62
N PHE A 104 -7.18 6.94 -7.18
CA PHE A 104 -7.48 7.34 -8.56
C PHE A 104 -8.06 8.75 -8.67
N PHE A 105 -8.83 9.19 -7.67
CA PHE A 105 -9.62 10.40 -7.76
C PHE A 105 -9.06 11.56 -6.95
N LEU A 106 -8.32 11.31 -5.88
CA LEU A 106 -7.78 12.33 -4.96
C LEU A 106 -6.25 12.45 -5.14
N VAL A 107 -5.83 12.70 -6.38
CA VAL A 107 -4.43 12.98 -6.75
C VAL A 107 -4.29 14.45 -7.10
N ASP A 108 -3.47 15.15 -6.33
CA ASP A 108 -3.19 16.58 -6.47
C ASP A 108 -1.69 16.85 -6.22
N THR A 109 -1.30 18.13 -6.19
CA THR A 109 0.06 18.60 -5.97
C THR A 109 0.65 18.15 -4.64
N GLU A 110 -0.22 18.09 -3.62
CA GLU A 110 0.10 17.54 -2.30
C GLU A 110 -0.83 16.36 -2.00
N PRO A 111 -0.37 15.38 -1.20
CA PRO A 111 -1.20 14.26 -0.77
C PRO A 111 -2.41 14.77 0.01
N HIS A 112 -3.61 14.41 -0.46
CA HIS A 112 -4.82 14.76 0.27
C HIS A 112 -4.86 13.99 1.61
N TRP A 113 -5.25 14.66 2.70
CA TRP A 113 -5.26 14.06 4.03
C TRP A 113 -6.12 12.79 4.12
N LEU A 114 -7.25 12.75 3.39
CA LEU A 114 -8.09 11.55 3.29
C LEU A 114 -7.38 10.39 2.57
N SER A 115 -6.56 10.67 1.56
CA SER A 115 -5.74 9.66 0.87
C SER A 115 -4.72 9.09 1.85
N LEU A 116 -3.97 9.95 2.54
CA LEU A 116 -2.99 9.54 3.55
C LEU A 116 -3.64 8.70 4.67
N LEU A 117 -4.79 9.13 5.17
CA LEU A 117 -5.54 8.41 6.19
C LEU A 117 -6.01 7.05 5.68
N SER A 118 -6.61 6.99 4.49
CA SER A 118 -7.14 5.75 3.92
C SER A 118 -6.04 4.73 3.60
N PHE A 119 -4.89 5.18 3.09
CA PHE A 119 -3.73 4.32 2.88
C PHE A 119 -3.10 3.85 4.19
N SER A 120 -3.06 4.70 5.21
CA SER A 120 -2.62 4.30 6.56
C SER A 120 -3.55 3.22 7.13
N CYS A 121 -4.87 3.39 6.98
CA CYS A 121 -5.84 2.36 7.35
C CYS A 121 -5.64 1.06 6.57
N LEU A 122 -5.37 1.13 5.26
CA LEU A 122 -5.07 -0.05 4.43
C LEU A 122 -3.82 -0.79 4.94
N GLY A 123 -2.75 -0.08 5.29
CA GLY A 123 -1.54 -0.68 5.87
C GLY A 123 -1.83 -1.39 7.19
N ILE A 124 -2.54 -0.71 8.11
CA ILE A 124 -2.99 -1.27 9.39
C ILE A 124 -3.85 -2.52 9.16
N TYR A 125 -4.76 -2.49 8.19
CA TYR A 125 -5.63 -3.59 7.82
C TYR A 125 -4.85 -4.82 7.36
N VAL A 126 -3.85 -4.65 6.49
CA VAL A 126 -3.02 -5.76 5.99
C VAL A 126 -2.20 -6.37 7.13
N ILE A 127 -1.57 -5.55 7.97
CA ILE A 127 -0.80 -6.01 9.13
C ILE A 127 -1.72 -6.76 10.11
N LEU A 128 -2.91 -6.23 10.39
CA LEU A 128 -3.89 -6.88 11.27
C LEU A 128 -4.33 -8.23 10.72
N LEU A 129 -4.65 -8.32 9.43
CA LEU A 129 -5.00 -9.58 8.79
C LEU A 129 -3.89 -10.62 8.92
N PHE A 130 -2.65 -10.21 8.65
CA PHE A 130 -1.49 -11.09 8.74
C PHE A 130 -1.34 -11.66 10.15
N PHE A 131 -1.33 -10.83 11.20
CA PHE A 131 -1.16 -11.33 12.57
C PHE A 131 -2.38 -12.11 13.08
N LEU A 132 -3.60 -11.72 12.72
CA LEU A 132 -4.79 -12.51 13.03
C LEU A 132 -4.74 -13.90 12.36
N PHE A 133 -4.19 -14.00 11.16
CA PHE A 133 -3.98 -15.27 10.48
C PHE A 133 -2.88 -16.08 11.17
N VAL A 134 -1.69 -15.52 11.33
CA VAL A 134 -0.51 -16.19 11.92
C VAL A 134 -0.80 -16.68 13.34
N PHE A 135 -1.23 -15.81 14.24
CA PHE A 135 -1.52 -16.21 15.63
C PHE A 135 -2.73 -17.14 15.72
N GLY A 136 -3.71 -16.96 14.83
CA GLY A 136 -4.84 -17.88 14.70
C GLY A 136 -4.44 -19.28 14.23
N CYS A 137 -3.44 -19.40 13.36
CA CYS A 137 -2.87 -20.67 12.91
C CYS A 137 -1.99 -21.31 14.00
N LEU A 138 -1.12 -20.54 14.65
CA LEU A 138 -0.31 -21.01 15.77
C LEU A 138 -1.17 -21.56 16.93
N THR A 139 -2.24 -20.87 17.28
CA THR A 139 -3.17 -21.32 18.33
C THR A 139 -3.91 -22.61 17.92
N ARG A 140 -4.19 -22.81 16.63
CA ARG A 140 -4.77 -24.06 16.12
C ARG A 140 -3.74 -25.20 16.12
N LEU A 141 -2.53 -24.94 15.67
CA LEU A 141 -1.44 -25.92 15.65
C LEU A 141 -1.08 -26.39 17.06
N ARG A 142 -0.92 -25.47 18.02
CA ARG A 142 -0.67 -25.82 19.44
C ARG A 142 -1.74 -26.74 20.00
N ARG A 143 -3.01 -26.52 19.65
CA ARG A 143 -4.14 -27.38 20.06
C ARG A 143 -4.11 -28.77 19.43
N LEU A 144 -3.68 -28.88 18.18
CA LEU A 144 -3.55 -30.17 17.50
C LEU A 144 -2.40 -30.99 18.11
N LEU A 145 -1.27 -30.34 18.40
CA LEU A 145 -0.10 -30.95 19.03
C LEU A 145 -0.38 -31.37 20.48
N SER A 146 -1.10 -30.56 21.26
CA SER A 146 -1.45 -30.90 22.64
C SER A 146 -2.42 -32.09 22.74
N ARG A 147 -3.36 -32.20 21.79
CA ARG A 147 -4.27 -33.35 21.66
C ARG A 147 -3.53 -34.65 21.32
N SER A 148 -2.52 -34.57 20.45
CA SER A 148 -1.69 -35.73 20.07
C SER A 148 -0.84 -36.26 21.24
N ARG A 149 -0.46 -35.38 22.18
CA ARG A 149 0.38 -35.72 23.35
C ARG A 149 -0.40 -36.25 24.58
N GLY A 150 -1.67 -36.61 24.45
CA GLY A 150 -2.45 -37.22 25.54
C GLY A 150 -2.80 -36.29 26.72
N GLY A 151 -2.58 -34.98 26.59
CA GLY A 151 -2.89 -34.00 27.64
C GLY A 151 -4.38 -33.72 27.75
N GLY A 152 -5.12 -34.57 28.47
CA GLY A 152 -6.56 -34.46 28.75
C GLY A 152 -6.96 -33.39 29.78
N GLY A 153 -6.20 -32.32 29.95
CA GLY A 153 -6.46 -31.31 30.99
C GLY A 153 -6.47 -29.89 30.45
N GLY A 154 -7.65 -29.26 30.42
CA GLY A 154 -7.77 -27.79 30.42
C GLY A 154 -8.73 -27.20 29.39
N GLU A 155 -10.00 -27.59 29.37
CA GLU A 155 -11.03 -26.91 28.57
C GLU A 155 -11.15 -25.41 28.94
N ASP A 156 -10.83 -25.04 30.19
CA ASP A 156 -10.90 -23.67 30.70
C ASP A 156 -9.69 -22.78 30.32
N ALA A 157 -8.47 -23.32 30.25
CA ALA A 157 -7.29 -22.58 29.77
C ALA A 157 -7.35 -22.34 28.24
N VAL A 158 -8.07 -23.19 27.52
CA VAL A 158 -8.16 -23.22 26.05
C VAL A 158 -9.24 -22.27 25.50
N ALA A 159 -10.33 -22.03 26.25
CA ALA A 159 -11.32 -21.00 25.91
C ALA A 159 -10.74 -19.58 26.01
N SER A 160 -9.93 -19.32 27.04
CA SER A 160 -9.20 -18.05 27.26
C SER A 160 -8.19 -17.76 26.13
N GLY A 161 -7.52 -18.79 25.59
CA GLY A 161 -6.59 -18.69 24.47
C GLY A 161 -7.20 -18.20 23.14
N SER A 162 -8.54 -18.24 23.00
CA SER A 162 -9.20 -17.83 21.76
C SER A 162 -9.39 -16.31 21.61
N VAL A 163 -9.31 -15.54 22.71
CA VAL A 163 -9.40 -14.07 22.66
C VAL A 163 -8.01 -13.44 22.80
N SER A 164 -7.13 -14.06 23.58
CA SER A 164 -5.77 -13.56 23.82
C SER A 164 -4.96 -13.35 22.53
N HIS A 165 -5.04 -14.27 21.57
CA HIS A 165 -4.34 -14.13 20.28
C HIS A 165 -4.88 -12.98 19.42
N ILE A 166 -6.17 -12.63 19.56
CA ILE A 166 -6.79 -11.51 18.84
C ILE A 166 -6.30 -10.19 19.46
N VAL A 167 -6.29 -10.10 20.78
CA VAL A 167 -5.75 -8.95 21.51
C VAL A 167 -4.26 -8.75 21.20
N LEU A 168 -3.48 -9.83 21.21
CA LEU A 168 -2.07 -9.80 20.83
C LEU A 168 -1.86 -9.31 19.39
N ALA A 169 -2.67 -9.79 18.43
CA ALA A 169 -2.60 -9.31 17.05
C ALA A 169 -2.87 -7.80 16.97
N MET A 170 -3.91 -7.29 17.66
CA MET A 170 -4.22 -5.86 17.69
C MET A 170 -3.08 -5.02 18.29
N ILE A 171 -2.48 -5.47 19.39
CA ILE A 171 -1.37 -4.77 20.05
C ILE A 171 -0.15 -4.71 19.12
N VAL A 172 0.25 -5.85 18.55
CA VAL A 172 1.39 -5.91 17.62
C VAL A 172 1.13 -5.04 16.39
N THR A 173 -0.08 -5.09 15.83
CA THR A 173 -0.47 -4.21 14.73
C THR A 173 -0.36 -2.73 15.11
N ALA A 174 -0.85 -2.34 16.29
CA ALA A 174 -0.80 -0.94 16.72
C ALA A 174 0.65 -0.45 16.85
N ILE A 175 1.53 -1.25 17.46
CA ILE A 175 2.96 -0.93 17.59
C ILE A 175 3.61 -0.77 16.22
N LEU A 176 3.42 -1.73 15.33
CA LEU A 176 4.01 -1.69 13.98
C LEU A 176 3.44 -0.57 13.11
N ALA A 177 2.15 -0.25 13.27
CA ALA A 177 1.52 0.86 12.57
C ALA A 177 2.12 2.20 13.00
N VAL A 178 2.27 2.43 14.31
CA VAL A 178 2.90 3.65 14.84
C VAL A 178 4.35 3.72 14.37
N TYR A 179 5.12 2.64 14.49
CA TYR A 179 6.50 2.58 14.02
C TYR A 179 6.60 2.89 12.53
N GLY A 180 5.76 2.26 11.71
CA GLY A 180 5.73 2.46 10.26
C GLY A 180 5.37 3.89 9.87
N LEU A 181 4.38 4.51 10.52
CA LEU A 181 3.99 5.90 10.28
C LEU A 181 5.09 6.89 10.65
N VAL A 182 5.72 6.69 11.83
CA VAL A 182 6.84 7.53 12.28
C VAL A 182 8.02 7.41 11.32
N ASN A 183 8.35 6.19 10.89
CA ASN A 183 9.43 5.93 9.93
C ASN A 183 9.13 6.55 8.55
N ALA A 184 7.89 6.44 8.05
CA ALA A 184 7.48 7.00 6.77
C ALA A 184 7.50 8.55 6.73
N ALA A 185 7.34 9.19 7.89
CA ALA A 185 7.40 10.64 8.06
C ALA A 185 8.85 11.19 8.12
N GLN A 186 9.85 10.34 8.34
CA GLN A 186 11.25 10.78 8.35
C GLN A 186 11.75 11.16 6.95
N PRO A 187 12.70 12.10 6.84
CA PRO A 187 13.42 12.32 5.59
C PRO A 187 14.16 11.05 5.14
N PRO A 188 14.47 10.93 3.83
CA PRO A 188 15.42 9.92 3.36
C PRO A 188 16.75 10.04 4.09
N ARG A 189 17.39 8.90 4.36
CA ARG A 189 18.73 8.88 4.92
C ARG A 189 19.75 8.95 3.77
N VAL A 190 20.73 9.84 3.90
CA VAL A 190 21.90 9.83 3.01
C VAL A 190 22.82 8.68 3.40
N ILE A 191 23.16 7.85 2.43
CA ILE A 191 24.12 6.75 2.59
C ILE A 191 25.25 7.01 1.60
N GLU A 192 26.45 7.25 2.12
CA GLU A 192 27.65 7.45 1.31
C GLU A 192 28.34 6.09 1.11
N VAL A 193 28.66 5.77 -0.14
CA VAL A 193 29.31 4.51 -0.53
C VAL A 193 30.42 4.84 -1.51
N GLU A 194 31.64 4.40 -1.21
CA GLU A 194 32.75 4.47 -2.15
C GLU A 194 32.69 3.27 -3.10
N ILE A 195 32.66 3.54 -4.40
CA ILE A 195 32.57 2.51 -5.45
C ILE A 195 33.89 2.50 -6.22
N PRO A 196 34.74 1.46 -6.05
CA PRO A 196 35.95 1.33 -6.86
C PRO A 196 35.56 0.96 -8.29
N VAL A 197 35.94 1.78 -9.25
CA VAL A 197 35.70 1.54 -10.67
C VAL A 197 37.03 1.23 -11.34
N GLU A 198 37.16 0.01 -11.86
CA GLU A 198 38.36 -0.40 -12.59
C GLU A 198 38.50 0.43 -13.87
N LYS A 199 39.71 0.93 -14.14
CA LYS A 199 40.03 1.75 -15.33
C LYS A 199 39.25 3.08 -15.39
N LEU A 200 38.84 3.62 -14.24
CA LEU A 200 38.32 4.98 -14.17
C LEU A 200 39.45 5.98 -14.52
N PRO A 201 39.26 6.91 -15.46
CA PRO A 201 40.23 7.97 -15.72
C PRO A 201 40.55 8.74 -14.44
N GLU A 202 41.82 9.09 -14.23
CA GLU A 202 42.25 9.82 -13.02
C GLU A 202 41.51 11.16 -12.85
N SER A 203 41.12 11.81 -13.95
CA SER A 203 40.33 13.04 -13.94
C SER A 203 38.92 12.89 -13.34
N LEU A 204 38.42 11.66 -13.19
CA LEU A 204 37.12 11.34 -12.57
C LEU A 204 37.29 10.74 -11.17
N ASN A 205 38.52 10.65 -10.65
CA ASN A 205 38.72 10.19 -9.29
C ASN A 205 38.11 11.20 -8.30
N GLY A 206 37.35 10.71 -7.33
CA GLY A 206 36.59 11.55 -6.40
C GLY A 206 35.29 12.13 -6.94
N LEU A 207 34.83 11.68 -8.12
CA LEU A 207 33.53 12.05 -8.67
C LEU A 207 32.39 11.71 -7.69
N ARG A 208 31.56 12.69 -7.38
CA ARG A 208 30.44 12.55 -6.44
C ARG A 208 29.13 12.40 -7.21
N LEU A 209 28.55 11.21 -7.13
CA LEU A 209 27.27 10.87 -7.74
C LEU A 209 26.20 10.73 -6.66
N VAL A 210 25.06 11.42 -6.85
CA VAL A 210 23.85 11.20 -6.04
C VAL A 210 22.86 10.39 -6.85
N LEU A 211 22.52 9.20 -6.34
CA LEU A 211 21.52 8.32 -6.91
C LEU A 211 20.20 8.46 -6.14
N LEU A 212 19.14 8.84 -6.84
CA LEU A 212 17.77 8.81 -6.34
C LEU A 212 17.03 7.67 -7.04
N SER A 213 16.25 6.91 -6.28
CA SER A 213 15.39 5.88 -6.85
C SER A 213 13.96 5.96 -6.33
N ASP A 214 13.00 5.54 -7.16
CA ASP A 214 11.63 5.23 -6.76
C ASP A 214 10.96 6.34 -5.93
N ILE A 215 10.98 7.56 -6.46
CA ILE A 215 10.41 8.74 -5.81
C ILE A 215 8.88 8.59 -5.65
N HIS A 216 8.21 7.90 -6.59
CA HIS A 216 6.78 7.58 -6.52
C HIS A 216 5.88 8.80 -6.25
N LEU A 217 6.09 9.90 -6.98
CA LEU A 217 5.25 11.10 -6.87
C LEU A 217 3.79 10.75 -7.20
N GLY A 218 2.85 11.12 -6.33
CA GLY A 218 1.48 10.63 -6.42
C GLY A 218 0.64 10.83 -5.16
N PRO A 219 -0.32 9.93 -4.87
CA PRO A 219 -1.28 10.09 -3.78
C PRO A 219 -0.69 10.20 -2.36
N THR A 220 0.58 9.81 -2.18
CA THR A 220 1.27 9.73 -0.88
C THR A 220 2.55 10.58 -0.81
N VAL A 221 3.12 10.94 -1.96
CA VAL A 221 4.32 11.78 -2.09
C VAL A 221 3.99 12.96 -2.98
N GLY A 222 4.11 14.18 -2.47
CA GLY A 222 3.85 15.40 -3.22
C GLY A 222 5.03 16.37 -3.25
N ARG A 223 4.73 17.60 -3.68
CA ARG A 223 5.71 18.66 -3.93
C ARG A 223 6.60 18.97 -2.73
N SER A 224 6.03 19.05 -1.54
CA SER A 224 6.73 19.38 -0.29
C SER A 224 7.83 18.37 0.05
N LYS A 225 7.52 17.07 -0.04
CA LYS A 225 8.49 15.99 0.17
C LYS A 225 9.56 15.99 -0.92
N LEU A 226 9.17 16.23 -2.18
CA LEU A 226 10.12 16.34 -3.28
C LEU A 226 11.07 17.53 -3.13
N GLN A 227 10.54 18.70 -2.73
CA GLN A 227 11.35 19.89 -2.45
C GLN A 227 12.40 19.60 -1.37
N ARG A 228 12.01 18.89 -0.30
CA ARG A 228 12.97 18.50 0.74
C ARG A 228 14.07 17.59 0.20
N ILE A 229 13.72 16.62 -0.65
CA ILE A 229 14.71 15.74 -1.31
C ILE A 229 15.68 16.58 -2.14
N VAL A 230 15.17 17.51 -2.97
CA VAL A 230 16.00 18.37 -3.81
C VAL A 230 16.93 19.26 -2.98
N THR A 231 16.43 19.83 -1.88
CA THR A 231 17.28 20.59 -0.95
C THR A 231 18.42 19.72 -0.40
N MET A 232 18.12 18.51 0.08
CA MET A 232 19.14 17.59 0.58
C MET A 232 20.16 17.20 -0.50
N VAL A 233 19.71 16.94 -1.72
CA VAL A 233 20.61 16.64 -2.86
C VAL A 233 21.56 17.79 -3.14
N ASN A 234 21.03 19.02 -3.15
CA ASN A 234 21.84 20.21 -3.41
C ASN A 234 22.87 20.47 -2.30
N GLU A 235 22.54 20.17 -1.03
CA GLU A 235 23.47 20.26 0.10
C GLU A 235 24.65 19.28 -0.03
N LEU A 236 24.47 18.16 -0.74
CA LEU A 236 25.55 17.21 -1.02
C LEU A 236 26.55 17.74 -2.05
N ASN A 237 26.25 18.82 -2.79
CA ASN A 237 27.10 19.35 -3.87
C ASN A 237 27.61 18.26 -4.84
N PRO A 238 26.70 17.54 -5.53
CA PRO A 238 27.07 16.45 -6.43
C PRO A 238 27.66 16.96 -7.75
N ASP A 239 28.51 16.15 -8.35
CA ASP A 239 28.93 16.34 -9.74
C ASP A 239 27.86 15.83 -10.70
N VAL A 240 27.24 14.69 -10.37
CA VAL A 240 26.19 14.06 -11.17
C VAL A 240 25.00 13.69 -10.29
N VAL A 241 23.78 14.00 -10.75
CA VAL A 241 22.56 13.45 -10.16
C VAL A 241 21.96 12.44 -11.13
N VAL A 242 21.64 11.24 -10.64
CA VAL A 242 20.97 10.21 -11.43
C VAL A 242 19.68 9.81 -10.72
N ILE A 243 18.57 9.89 -11.44
CA ILE A 243 17.27 9.40 -10.99
C ILE A 243 16.96 8.11 -11.74
N VAL A 244 16.74 7.02 -11.02
CA VAL A 244 16.44 5.71 -11.59
C VAL A 244 15.10 5.18 -11.09
N GLY A 245 14.39 4.43 -11.92
CA GLY A 245 13.14 3.78 -11.50
C GLY A 245 11.90 4.66 -11.67
N ASP A 246 10.90 4.43 -10.81
CA ASP A 246 9.57 5.01 -11.00
C ASP A 246 9.45 6.40 -10.36
N LEU A 247 9.38 7.43 -11.21
CA LEU A 247 9.24 8.82 -10.76
C LEU A 247 7.83 9.14 -10.26
N THR A 248 6.79 8.56 -10.87
CA THR A 248 5.39 8.92 -10.64
C THR A 248 4.48 7.69 -10.58
N ASP A 249 3.54 7.68 -9.64
CA ASP A 249 2.49 6.66 -9.49
C ASP A 249 1.18 7.03 -10.19
N SER A 250 1.15 8.18 -10.86
CA SER A 250 -0.05 8.71 -11.50
C SER A 250 0.29 9.41 -12.81
N GLN A 251 -0.75 9.80 -13.55
CA GLN A 251 -0.57 10.47 -14.83
C GLN A 251 0.26 11.76 -14.67
N VAL A 252 1.32 11.85 -15.45
CA VAL A 252 2.33 12.91 -15.39
C VAL A 252 1.70 14.30 -15.54
N THR A 253 0.66 14.44 -16.36
CA THR A 253 -0.08 15.70 -16.56
C THR A 253 -0.68 16.27 -15.28
N ARG A 254 -1.09 15.43 -14.32
CA ARG A 254 -1.64 15.87 -13.02
C ARG A 254 -0.55 16.23 -12.02
N LEU A 255 0.67 15.72 -12.21
CA LEU A 255 1.77 15.84 -11.26
C LEU A 255 2.83 16.87 -11.69
N ARG A 256 2.61 17.60 -12.79
CA ARG A 256 3.57 18.59 -13.30
C ARG A 256 4.00 19.59 -12.22
N ILE A 257 3.05 20.17 -11.48
CA ILE A 257 3.34 21.14 -10.41
C ILE A 257 4.08 20.45 -9.25
N ALA A 258 3.69 19.22 -8.92
CA ALA A 258 4.36 18.45 -7.87
C ALA A 258 5.81 18.09 -8.23
N ALA A 259 6.11 17.97 -9.53
CA ALA A 259 7.43 17.63 -10.05
C ALA A 259 8.35 18.84 -10.30
N GLU A 260 7.82 20.08 -10.26
CA GLU A 260 8.59 21.32 -10.45
C GLU A 260 9.90 21.40 -9.65
N PRO A 261 9.97 20.95 -8.38
CA PRO A 261 11.21 21.01 -7.62
C PRO A 261 12.38 20.28 -8.30
N LEU A 262 12.15 19.28 -9.16
CA LEU A 262 13.22 18.59 -9.88
C LEU A 262 14.05 19.55 -10.74
N GLY A 263 13.43 20.60 -11.30
CA GLY A 263 14.15 21.61 -12.07
C GLY A 263 15.11 22.47 -11.25
N GLN A 264 15.08 22.37 -9.91
CA GLN A 264 15.97 23.09 -9.01
C GLN A 264 17.18 22.25 -8.56
N MET A 265 17.32 21.02 -9.06
CA MET A 265 18.48 20.17 -8.77
C MET A 265 19.73 20.75 -9.41
N LYS A 266 20.80 20.84 -8.63
CA LYS A 266 22.10 21.37 -9.03
C LYS A 266 23.11 20.24 -9.08
N ALA A 267 23.75 20.07 -10.23
CA ALA A 267 24.83 19.12 -10.46
C ALA A 267 25.80 19.71 -11.48
N GLN A 268 27.11 19.60 -11.25
CA GLN A 268 28.13 20.24 -12.10
C GLN A 268 28.13 19.69 -13.53
N LEU A 269 27.96 18.38 -13.68
CA LEU A 269 27.95 17.65 -14.94
C LEU A 269 26.53 17.30 -15.41
N GLY A 270 25.51 17.70 -14.65
CA GLY A 270 24.09 17.57 -15.03
C GLY A 270 23.33 16.47 -14.30
N SER A 271 22.03 16.42 -14.61
CA SER A 271 21.07 15.46 -14.05
C SER A 271 20.56 14.50 -15.12
N TYR A 272 20.53 13.21 -14.81
CA TYR A 272 20.14 12.14 -15.73
C TYR A 272 18.96 11.35 -15.18
N PHE A 273 18.11 10.83 -16.06
CA PHE A 273 16.95 10.02 -15.69
C PHE A 273 16.86 8.73 -16.51
N ALA A 274 16.67 7.61 -15.82
CA ALA A 274 16.40 6.31 -16.41
C ALA A 274 15.03 5.79 -15.94
N THR A 275 14.11 5.60 -16.89
CA THR A 275 12.72 5.16 -16.61
C THR A 275 12.67 3.77 -16.00
N GLY A 276 11.86 3.61 -14.94
CA GLY A 276 11.39 2.32 -14.45
C GLY A 276 10.29 1.68 -15.31
N LEU A 277 9.69 0.61 -14.80
CA LEU A 277 8.70 -0.21 -15.53
C LEU A 277 7.37 0.54 -15.76
N ILE A 278 7.04 1.50 -14.91
CA ILE A 278 5.72 2.17 -14.88
C ILE A 278 5.75 3.49 -15.66
N ALA A 279 6.92 4.13 -15.75
CA ALA A 279 7.11 5.43 -16.37
C ALA A 279 7.21 5.39 -17.91
N SER A 280 6.35 6.13 -18.63
CA SER A 280 6.52 6.33 -20.08
C SER A 280 7.61 7.38 -20.38
N ARG A 281 8.61 7.01 -21.18
CA ARG A 281 9.78 7.86 -21.53
C ARG A 281 9.39 9.23 -22.09
N SER A 282 8.28 9.32 -22.83
CA SER A 282 7.82 10.55 -23.49
C SER A 282 7.26 11.61 -22.53
N GLU A 283 6.68 11.20 -21.40
CA GLU A 283 6.02 12.15 -20.49
C GLU A 283 7.00 12.79 -19.51
N ILE A 284 8.01 12.04 -19.05
CA ILE A 284 8.99 12.53 -18.06
C ILE A 284 10.06 13.44 -18.70
N THR A 285 10.42 13.19 -19.96
CA THR A 285 11.34 14.05 -20.73
C THR A 285 10.85 15.52 -20.72
N ASN A 286 9.53 15.76 -20.76
CA ASN A 286 8.95 17.10 -20.72
C ASN A 286 9.02 17.79 -19.34
N ILE A 287 9.27 17.05 -18.25
CA ILE A 287 9.41 17.58 -16.89
C ILE A 287 10.87 17.88 -16.56
N ILE A 288 11.78 16.97 -16.92
CA ILE A 288 13.19 17.06 -16.50
C ILE A 288 14.02 17.91 -17.46
N LEU A 289 13.73 17.90 -18.77
CA LEU A 289 14.62 18.46 -19.80
C LEU A 289 14.15 19.79 -20.40
N LYS A 290 13.18 20.47 -19.78
CA LYS A 290 12.63 21.75 -20.30
C LYS A 290 13.04 23.01 -19.53
N HIS A 291 13.93 22.90 -18.56
CA HIS A 291 14.59 24.06 -17.98
C HIS A 291 16.03 24.14 -18.51
N PRO A 292 16.33 25.07 -19.44
CA PRO A 292 17.71 25.39 -19.82
C PRO A 292 18.47 26.01 -18.65
#